data_AF-A0A4Q9LPT1-F1
#
_entry.id   AF-A0A4Q9LPT1-F1
#
_cell.length_a   1.000
_cell.length_b   1.000
_cell.length_c   1.000
_cell.angle_alpha   90.00
_cell.angle_beta   90.00
_cell.angle_gamma   90.00
#
_symmetry.space_group_name_H-M   'P 1'
#
loop_
_entity.id
_entity.type
_entity.pdbx_description
1 polymer ?
#
loop_
_entity_poly.entity_id
_entity_poly.type
_entity_poly.pdbx_seq_one_letter_code
_entity_poly.pdbx_strand_id
1 'polypeptide(L)'
;ECEITEICEHSWLFGFLISEENLHNVMHFRCKNLYWSISGRICNFNKLDKLKIKLITLDINELIFFDKFSHQFAILKLIYSKIYSNVLNDILSLESLEYLAFSDTKIVMNNNASFSTFNYSIKYFEYHGSLFHNFYMIFEFIRMLVNIKTVVLNLTEDFVPLQYEEKFIPIKKIENLIYKNFNAQINHSSAINQFIATNKLSLCFQTKYEFLRDIFCENNFDTIEYLEVENIFCRIYDKNILANLNQLKEICFKKIKLQGLSFCDLFDQTMNYNIFSVALWNIFISDNDIRFLNNLKKLINLKFYDCMFNSHLIECIGKCSFPNLKYLLLRISEDTVIPEYVLYLKEIFPVGILSIE
;
A
#
# COMPACT_ATOMS: atom_id res chain seq x y z
N GLU A 1 -19.32 -14.29 -12.13
CA GLU A 1 -18.35 -13.22 -12.43
C GLU A 1 -17.83 -13.44 -13.84
N CYS A 2 -17.74 -12.39 -14.67
CA CYS A 2 -17.14 -12.45 -16.01
C CYS A 2 -15.93 -11.51 -16.00
N GLU A 3 -14.75 -12.00 -16.40
CA GLU A 3 -13.55 -11.18 -16.59
C GLU A 3 -13.38 -10.94 -18.09
N ILE A 4 -13.43 -9.68 -18.50
CA ILE A 4 -13.13 -9.30 -19.88
C ILE A 4 -11.71 -8.75 -19.87
N THR A 5 -10.80 -9.47 -20.55
CA THR A 5 -9.40 -9.08 -20.71
C THR A 5 -9.16 -8.78 -22.19
N GLU A 6 -8.70 -7.59 -22.50
CA GLU A 6 -8.37 -7.18 -23.87
C GLU A 6 -6.89 -6.82 -23.95
N ILE A 7 -6.19 -7.30 -24.97
CA ILE A 7 -4.77 -7.03 -25.25
C ILE A 7 -4.72 -6.38 -26.63
N CYS A 8 -4.17 -5.16 -26.73
CA CYS A 8 -4.04 -4.44 -27.98
C CYS A 8 -2.56 -4.25 -28.34
N GLU A 9 -1.96 -5.26 -28.97
CA GLU A 9 -0.73 -5.09 -29.73
C GLU A 9 -1.04 -5.44 -31.19
N HIS A 10 -1.25 -4.42 -32.03
CA HIS A 10 -1.27 -4.49 -33.50
C HIS A 10 -1.92 -5.76 -34.10
N SER A 11 -3.21 -5.64 -34.47
CA SER A 11 -4.10 -6.75 -34.89
C SER A 11 -4.27 -7.78 -33.76
N TRP A 12 -5.46 -8.15 -33.29
CA TRP A 12 -6.53 -8.83 -33.99
C TRP A 12 -7.87 -8.45 -33.31
N LEU A 13 -8.92 -8.30 -34.13
CA LEU A 13 -10.30 -8.06 -33.74
C LEU A 13 -10.87 -9.16 -32.83
N PHE A 14 -11.61 -8.76 -31.80
CA PHE A 14 -12.90 -9.40 -31.48
C PHE A 14 -14.00 -8.33 -31.34
N GLY A 15 -14.17 -7.54 -32.41
CA GLY A 15 -15.40 -6.77 -32.64
C GLY A 15 -16.29 -7.53 -33.61
N PHE A 16 -17.38 -8.12 -33.13
CA PHE A 16 -18.44 -8.55 -34.04
C PHE A 16 -19.14 -7.30 -34.58
N LEU A 17 -19.09 -7.10 -35.89
CA LEU A 17 -20.02 -6.24 -36.62
C LEU A 17 -21.42 -6.86 -36.46
N ILE A 18 -22.26 -6.27 -35.62
CA ILE A 18 -23.66 -6.68 -35.45
C ILE A 18 -24.52 -5.81 -36.36
N SER A 19 -25.25 -6.47 -37.27
CA SER A 19 -26.36 -5.85 -38.00
C SER A 19 -27.42 -5.35 -37.01
N GLU A 20 -28.02 -4.19 -37.28
CA GLU A 20 -28.90 -3.39 -36.40
C GLU A 20 -30.04 -4.15 -35.68
N GLU A 21 -30.32 -5.41 -36.02
CA GLU A 21 -31.45 -6.20 -35.52
C GLU A 21 -31.19 -7.00 -34.21
N ASN A 22 -29.98 -6.98 -33.62
CA ASN A 22 -29.67 -7.80 -32.42
C ASN A 22 -29.01 -7.01 -31.25
N LEU A 23 -29.56 -5.83 -30.91
CA LEU A 23 -29.02 -4.88 -29.91
C LEU A 23 -29.37 -5.16 -28.43
N HIS A 24 -29.92 -6.32 -28.07
CA HIS A 24 -30.51 -6.48 -26.73
C HIS A 24 -29.51 -6.75 -25.57
N ASN A 25 -28.23 -7.02 -25.84
CA ASN A 25 -27.20 -7.32 -24.80
C ASN A 25 -25.80 -6.82 -25.22
N VAL A 26 -25.63 -5.51 -25.41
CA VAL A 26 -24.36 -4.94 -25.90
C VAL A 26 -23.93 -3.76 -25.05
N MET A 27 -22.77 -3.89 -24.40
CA MET A 27 -22.15 -2.83 -23.63
C MET A 27 -21.17 -2.05 -24.50
N HIS A 28 -21.46 -0.77 -24.71
CA HIS A 28 -20.63 0.07 -25.57
C HIS A 28 -19.62 0.88 -24.75
N PHE A 29 -18.39 0.91 -25.24
CA PHE A 29 -17.28 1.72 -24.75
C PHE A 29 -16.75 2.58 -25.90
N ARG A 30 -16.57 3.87 -25.66
CA ARG A 30 -15.95 4.76 -26.65
C ARG A 30 -14.61 5.26 -26.15
N CYS A 31 -13.55 4.95 -26.88
CA CYS A 31 -12.23 5.60 -26.76
C CYS A 31 -11.92 6.28 -28.10
N LYS A 32 -11.28 7.46 -28.11
CA LYS A 32 -11.19 8.29 -29.33
C LYS A 32 -10.52 7.53 -30.50
N ASN A 33 -11.20 7.53 -31.67
CA ASN A 33 -10.95 6.78 -32.91
C ASN A 33 -11.30 5.27 -32.93
N LEU A 34 -11.75 4.68 -31.83
CA LEU A 34 -12.18 3.29 -31.79
C LEU A 34 -13.51 3.15 -31.02
N TYR A 35 -14.56 2.74 -31.73
CA TYR A 35 -15.83 2.35 -31.12
C TYR A 35 -15.73 0.88 -30.73
N TRP A 36 -15.81 0.59 -29.43
CA TRP A 36 -15.81 -0.77 -28.92
C TRP A 36 -17.20 -1.11 -28.42
N SER A 37 -17.73 -2.25 -28.85
CA SER A 37 -18.99 -2.77 -28.33
C SER A 37 -18.77 -4.20 -27.86
N ILE A 38 -18.84 -4.41 -26.55
CA ILE A 38 -18.81 -5.75 -25.97
C ILE A 38 -20.21 -6.32 -26.14
N SER A 39 -20.42 -7.09 -27.20
CA SER A 39 -21.66 -7.81 -27.44
C SER A 39 -21.58 -9.21 -26.83
N GLY A 40 -22.36 -9.45 -25.79
CA GLY A 40 -22.42 -10.74 -25.11
C GLY A 40 -23.31 -11.71 -25.88
N ARG A 41 -22.83 -12.37 -26.94
CA ARG A 41 -23.54 -13.55 -27.47
C ARG A 41 -23.55 -14.71 -26.47
N ILE A 42 -22.62 -14.73 -25.51
CA ILE A 42 -22.43 -15.83 -24.54
C ILE A 42 -22.71 -15.38 -23.09
N CYS A 43 -22.73 -14.07 -22.81
CA CYS A 43 -22.88 -13.52 -21.46
C CYS A 43 -24.24 -12.82 -21.29
N ASN A 44 -25.12 -13.39 -20.48
CA ASN A 44 -26.37 -12.73 -20.08
C ASN A 44 -26.10 -11.75 -18.92
N PHE A 45 -25.85 -10.48 -19.25
CA PHE A 45 -25.58 -9.42 -18.26
C PHE A 45 -26.71 -9.24 -17.24
N ASN A 46 -27.96 -9.53 -17.59
CA ASN A 46 -29.08 -9.50 -16.63
C ASN A 46 -28.95 -10.52 -15.49
N LYS A 47 -28.12 -11.55 -15.64
CA LYS A 47 -27.85 -12.58 -14.60
C LYS A 47 -26.56 -12.34 -13.83
N LEU A 48 -25.83 -11.27 -14.11
CA LEU A 48 -24.58 -10.95 -13.44
C LEU A 48 -24.82 -9.93 -12.33
N ASP A 49 -24.52 -10.32 -11.09
CA ASP A 49 -24.63 -9.41 -9.94
C ASP A 49 -23.56 -8.31 -9.98
N LYS A 50 -22.36 -8.65 -10.46
CA LYS A 50 -21.20 -7.75 -10.53
C LYS A 50 -20.37 -8.01 -11.77
N LEU A 51 -19.87 -6.91 -12.36
CA LEU A 51 -18.99 -6.87 -13.50
C LEU A 51 -17.59 -6.40 -13.10
N LYS A 52 -16.59 -7.11 -13.64
CA LYS A 52 -15.16 -6.80 -13.48
C LYS A 52 -14.60 -6.47 -14.87
N ILE A 53 -14.10 -5.26 -15.03
CA ILE A 53 -13.53 -4.78 -16.29
C ILE A 53 -12.03 -4.59 -16.12
N LYS A 54 -11.27 -5.13 -17.07
CA LYS A 54 -9.83 -4.94 -17.17
C LYS A 54 -9.51 -4.46 -18.59
N LEU A 55 -9.08 -3.21 -18.70
CA LEU A 55 -8.67 -2.61 -19.97
C LEU A 55 -7.14 -2.49 -20.00
N ILE A 56 -6.52 -2.89 -21.10
CA ILE A 56 -5.06 -2.91 -21.24
C ILE A 56 -4.65 -2.16 -22.50
N THR A 57 -3.53 -1.42 -22.45
CA THR A 57 -2.90 -0.80 -23.65
C THR A 57 -3.81 0.15 -24.43
N LEU A 58 -4.55 1.04 -23.74
CA LEU A 58 -5.46 2.00 -24.38
C LEU A 58 -4.99 3.46 -24.26
N ASP A 59 -5.31 4.31 -25.23
CA ASP A 59 -5.21 5.78 -25.14
C ASP A 59 -6.64 6.39 -24.99
N ILE A 60 -7.06 6.65 -23.75
CA ILE A 60 -8.44 6.92 -23.34
C ILE A 60 -8.60 8.41 -23.03
N ASN A 61 -9.35 9.12 -23.88
CA ASN A 61 -9.70 10.52 -23.65
C ASN A 61 -11.04 10.74 -22.97
N GLU A 62 -11.91 9.73 -23.02
CA GLU A 62 -13.28 9.73 -22.54
C GLU A 62 -13.66 8.28 -22.26
N LEU A 63 -14.48 8.05 -21.25
CA LEU A 63 -15.00 6.74 -20.91
C LEU A 63 -16.53 6.82 -20.84
N ILE A 64 -17.17 6.65 -21.99
CA ILE A 64 -18.63 6.64 -22.05
C ILE A 64 -19.14 5.22 -21.87
N PHE A 65 -19.93 5.01 -20.83
CA PHE A 65 -20.70 3.79 -20.62
C PHE A 65 -22.11 3.99 -21.16
N PHE A 66 -22.39 3.45 -22.33
CA PHE A 66 -23.75 3.48 -22.87
C PHE A 66 -24.44 2.19 -22.45
N ASP A 67 -24.98 2.09 -21.23
CA ASP A 67 -25.89 0.97 -20.96
C ASP A 67 -26.70 0.99 -19.66
N LYS A 68 -27.79 0.19 -19.68
CA LYS A 68 -28.64 -0.17 -18.53
C LYS A 68 -27.89 -0.88 -17.41
N PHE A 69 -26.65 -1.35 -17.62
CA PHE A 69 -25.87 -2.19 -16.70
C PHE A 69 -24.77 -1.45 -15.94
N SER A 70 -24.72 -0.13 -16.00
CA SER A 70 -23.73 0.67 -15.25
C SER A 70 -23.76 0.40 -13.74
N HIS A 71 -24.94 0.07 -13.22
CA HIS A 71 -25.18 -0.33 -11.84
C HIS A 71 -24.53 -1.67 -11.43
N GLN A 72 -23.95 -2.43 -12.36
CA GLN A 72 -23.29 -3.70 -12.08
C GLN A 72 -21.76 -3.58 -12.07
N PHE A 73 -21.18 -2.46 -12.50
CA PHE A 73 -19.72 -2.29 -12.54
C PHE A 73 -19.14 -2.19 -11.14
N ALA A 74 -18.51 -3.25 -10.65
CA ALA A 74 -17.94 -3.29 -9.32
C ALA A 74 -16.42 -3.09 -9.31
N ILE A 75 -15.73 -3.47 -10.40
CA ILE A 75 -14.27 -3.42 -10.50
C ILE A 75 -13.86 -2.85 -11.85
N LEU A 76 -12.97 -1.87 -11.85
CA LEU A 76 -12.30 -1.33 -13.03
C LEU A 76 -10.78 -1.37 -12.82
N LYS A 77 -10.08 -1.98 -13.76
CA LYS A 77 -8.62 -1.98 -13.85
C LYS A 77 -8.18 -1.43 -15.20
N LEU A 78 -7.33 -0.42 -15.19
CA LEU A 78 -6.63 0.06 -16.39
C LEU A 78 -5.16 -0.30 -16.28
N ILE A 79 -4.60 -0.91 -17.32
CA ILE A 79 -3.23 -1.43 -17.29
C ILE A 79 -2.48 -0.97 -18.53
N TYR A 80 -1.22 -0.56 -18.41
CA TYR A 80 -0.40 -0.09 -19.54
C TYR A 80 -1.10 0.96 -20.42
N SER A 81 -2.00 1.75 -19.84
CA SER A 81 -2.87 2.65 -20.58
C SER A 81 -2.41 4.10 -20.41
N LYS A 82 -2.89 4.98 -21.28
CA LYS A 82 -2.79 6.42 -21.15
C LYS A 82 -4.20 6.96 -21.02
N ILE A 83 -4.50 7.62 -19.91
CA ILE A 83 -5.83 8.23 -19.69
C ILE A 83 -5.70 9.73 -19.52
N TYR A 84 -6.69 10.48 -19.97
CA TYR A 84 -6.73 11.94 -19.76
C TYR A 84 -7.58 12.28 -18.55
N SER A 85 -7.37 13.47 -17.96
CA SER A 85 -8.08 13.91 -16.76
C SER A 85 -9.61 13.80 -16.82
N ASN A 86 -10.22 13.92 -18.01
CA ASN A 86 -11.67 13.79 -18.18
C ASN A 86 -12.18 12.37 -17.84
N VAL A 87 -11.38 11.34 -18.12
CA VAL A 87 -11.70 9.94 -17.79
C VAL A 87 -11.89 9.75 -16.29
N LEU A 88 -11.17 10.51 -15.47
CA LEU A 88 -11.34 10.45 -14.02
C LEU A 88 -12.70 11.00 -13.59
N ASN A 89 -13.22 12.06 -14.24
CA ASN A 89 -14.58 12.55 -14.00
C ASN A 89 -15.62 11.51 -14.41
N ASP A 90 -15.41 10.83 -15.54
CA ASP A 90 -16.29 9.75 -15.99
C ASP A 90 -16.32 8.62 -14.96
N ILE A 91 -15.15 8.22 -14.43
CA ILE A 91 -15.04 7.20 -13.39
C ILE A 91 -15.74 7.62 -12.09
N LEU A 92 -15.65 8.91 -11.68
CA LEU A 92 -16.32 9.40 -10.48
C LEU A 92 -17.86 9.26 -10.57
N SER A 93 -18.43 9.26 -11.78
CA SER A 93 -19.87 9.07 -11.99
C SER A 93 -20.36 7.63 -11.84
N LEU A 94 -19.47 6.64 -11.65
CA LEU A 94 -19.84 5.24 -11.55
C LEU A 94 -20.33 4.86 -10.15
N GLU A 95 -21.65 4.85 -9.98
CA GLU A 95 -22.34 4.64 -8.71
C GLU A 95 -22.16 3.25 -8.07
N SER A 96 -21.69 2.25 -8.83
CA SER A 96 -21.53 0.87 -8.31
C SER A 96 -20.09 0.41 -8.22
N LEU A 97 -19.14 1.24 -8.67
CA LEU A 97 -17.72 0.89 -8.72
C LEU A 97 -17.15 0.84 -7.30
N GLU A 98 -16.75 -0.35 -6.83
CA GLU A 98 -16.19 -0.54 -5.48
C GLU A 98 -14.65 -0.53 -5.48
N TYR A 99 -14.05 -0.97 -6.58
CA TYR A 99 -12.60 -1.13 -6.73
C TYR A 99 -12.13 -0.47 -8.03
N LEU A 100 -11.13 0.40 -7.91
CA LEU A 100 -10.46 1.04 -9.03
C LEU A 100 -8.95 0.80 -8.94
N ALA A 101 -8.35 0.31 -10.01
CA ALA A 101 -6.89 0.24 -10.10
C ALA A 101 -6.34 0.72 -11.44
N PHE A 102 -5.20 1.39 -11.37
CA PHE A 102 -4.39 1.78 -12.51
C PHE A 102 -3.02 1.14 -12.33
N SER A 103 -2.56 0.33 -13.30
CA SER A 103 -1.21 -0.25 -13.29
C SER A 103 -0.46 0.16 -14.53
N ASP A 104 0.77 0.65 -14.34
CA ASP A 104 1.63 1.15 -15.40
C ASP A 104 0.89 2.11 -16.34
N THR A 105 -0.05 2.88 -15.77
CA THR A 105 -1.00 3.71 -16.52
C THR A 105 -0.59 5.17 -16.37
N LYS A 106 -0.32 5.82 -17.50
CA LYS A 106 0.00 7.25 -17.56
C LYS A 106 -1.28 8.07 -17.49
N ILE A 107 -1.39 8.96 -16.51
CA ILE A 107 -2.49 9.92 -16.47
C ILE A 107 -2.00 11.26 -17.02
N VAL A 108 -2.61 11.73 -18.10
CA VAL A 108 -2.33 13.02 -18.71
C VAL A 108 -3.28 14.05 -18.10
N MET A 109 -2.74 14.88 -17.21
CA MET A 109 -3.49 15.94 -16.55
C MET A 109 -3.47 17.22 -17.39
N ASN A 110 -4.65 17.74 -17.72
CA ASN A 110 -4.78 19.09 -18.27
C ASN A 110 -4.60 20.13 -17.15
N ASN A 111 -3.90 21.24 -17.41
CA ASN A 111 -3.60 22.26 -16.39
C ASN A 111 -4.83 22.90 -15.71
N ASN A 112 -6.02 22.78 -16.33
CA ASN A 112 -7.28 23.31 -15.80
C ASN A 112 -8.25 22.20 -15.38
N ALA A 113 -7.78 20.97 -15.19
CA ALA A 113 -8.62 19.87 -14.78
C ALA A 113 -9.19 20.14 -13.38
N SER A 114 -10.50 19.98 -13.22
CA SER A 114 -11.21 20.03 -11.96
C SER A 114 -12.15 18.84 -11.85
N PHE A 115 -12.32 18.34 -10.62
CA PHE A 115 -13.27 17.28 -10.32
C PHE A 115 -14.57 17.89 -9.82
N SER A 116 -15.68 17.59 -10.49
CA SER A 116 -17.00 18.15 -10.18
C SER A 116 -17.92 17.20 -9.43
N THR A 117 -17.54 15.92 -9.29
CA THR A 117 -18.42 14.85 -8.84
C THR A 117 -17.79 14.06 -7.70
N PHE A 118 -18.50 13.90 -6.58
CA PHE A 118 -18.10 12.98 -5.52
C PHE A 118 -18.56 11.56 -5.82
N ASN A 119 -17.71 10.58 -5.53
CA ASN A 119 -18.02 9.16 -5.65
C ASN A 119 -18.16 8.53 -4.26
N TYR A 120 -19.24 7.79 -4.02
CA TYR A 120 -19.54 7.16 -2.73
C TYR A 120 -19.40 5.65 -2.74
N SER A 121 -19.14 5.05 -3.89
CA SER A 121 -19.09 3.59 -4.09
C SER A 121 -17.67 3.04 -3.96
N ILE A 122 -16.66 3.78 -4.41
CA ILE A 122 -15.28 3.31 -4.45
C ILE A 122 -14.73 3.22 -3.02
N LYS A 123 -14.37 2.00 -2.62
CA LYS A 123 -13.79 1.65 -1.31
C LYS A 123 -12.30 1.34 -1.41
N TYR A 124 -11.83 0.95 -2.60
CA TYR A 124 -10.44 0.59 -2.85
C TYR A 124 -9.91 1.31 -4.08
N PHE A 125 -8.77 1.99 -3.92
CA PHE A 125 -8.04 2.65 -5.00
C PHE A 125 -6.58 2.20 -5.00
N GLU A 126 -6.09 1.79 -6.16
CA GLU A 126 -4.67 1.45 -6.37
C GLU A 126 -4.14 2.17 -7.61
N TYR A 127 -2.98 2.83 -7.45
CA TYR A 127 -2.25 3.44 -8.54
C TYR A 127 -0.82 2.93 -8.54
N HIS A 128 -0.43 2.33 -9.65
CA HIS A 128 0.92 1.94 -9.97
C HIS A 128 1.31 2.62 -11.29
N GLY A 129 2.36 3.42 -11.28
CA GLY A 129 2.80 4.11 -12.49
C GLY A 129 3.95 5.07 -12.25
N SER A 130 4.50 5.57 -13.37
CA SER A 130 5.49 6.65 -13.38
C SER A 130 4.85 8.01 -13.09
N LEU A 131 5.67 8.95 -12.66
CA LEU A 131 5.21 10.28 -12.30
C LEU A 131 5.14 11.17 -13.54
N PHE A 132 4.13 12.03 -13.58
CA PHE A 132 3.94 13.06 -14.58
C PHE A 132 3.81 14.42 -13.88
N HIS A 133 4.02 15.51 -14.63
CA HIS A 133 3.76 16.86 -14.13
C HIS A 133 2.31 16.97 -13.62
N ASN A 134 2.09 17.56 -12.45
CA ASN A 134 0.78 17.70 -11.76
C ASN A 134 0.27 16.46 -11.00
N PHE A 135 1.13 15.62 -10.44
CA PHE A 135 0.75 14.48 -9.59
C PHE A 135 -0.21 14.83 -8.43
N TYR A 136 -0.20 16.08 -7.93
CA TYR A 136 -1.11 16.52 -6.87
C TYR A 136 -2.59 16.26 -7.20
N MET A 137 -2.95 16.23 -8.48
CA MET A 137 -4.29 15.92 -8.97
C MET A 137 -4.77 14.50 -8.61
N ILE A 138 -3.87 13.54 -8.36
CA ILE A 138 -4.27 12.23 -7.84
C ILE A 138 -4.79 12.34 -6.40
N PHE A 139 -4.18 13.19 -5.57
CA PHE A 139 -4.69 13.44 -4.21
C PHE A 139 -6.06 14.12 -4.25
N GLU A 140 -6.24 15.08 -5.16
CA GLU A 140 -7.55 15.69 -5.43
C GLU A 140 -8.59 14.65 -5.90
N PHE A 141 -8.21 13.73 -6.78
CA PHE A 141 -9.09 12.64 -7.20
C PHE A 141 -9.49 11.74 -6.02
N ILE A 142 -8.53 11.30 -5.21
CA ILE A 142 -8.80 10.46 -4.02
C ILE A 142 -9.71 11.19 -3.03
N ARG A 143 -9.61 12.52 -2.92
CA ARG A 143 -10.50 13.32 -2.08
C ARG A 143 -11.95 13.20 -2.49
N MET A 144 -12.23 13.09 -3.79
CA MET A 144 -13.59 12.89 -4.30
C MET A 144 -14.21 11.53 -3.93
N LEU A 145 -13.41 10.55 -3.49
CA LEU A 145 -13.86 9.18 -3.15
C LEU A 145 -14.35 9.06 -1.70
N VAL A 146 -15.56 9.52 -1.39
CA VAL A 146 -16.03 9.78 -0.01
C VAL A 146 -15.87 8.58 0.93
N ASN A 147 -16.21 7.37 0.49
CA ASN A 147 -16.18 6.15 1.30
C ASN A 147 -14.91 5.31 1.10
N ILE A 148 -13.83 5.92 0.61
CA ILE A 148 -12.55 5.24 0.40
C ILE A 148 -12.02 4.66 1.72
N LYS A 149 -11.67 3.38 1.71
CA LYS A 149 -11.10 2.67 2.86
C LYS A 149 -9.63 2.37 2.65
N THR A 150 -9.24 1.99 1.43
CA THR A 150 -7.88 1.58 1.13
C THR A 150 -7.33 2.34 -0.06
N VAL A 151 -6.14 2.91 0.12
CA VAL A 151 -5.36 3.57 -0.93
C VAL A 151 -3.98 2.93 -1.02
N VAL A 152 -3.62 2.51 -2.23
CA VAL A 152 -2.30 1.98 -2.57
C VAL A 152 -1.68 2.87 -3.63
N LEU A 153 -0.52 3.45 -3.33
CA LEU A 153 0.25 4.30 -4.24
C LEU A 153 1.63 3.69 -4.43
N ASN A 154 1.88 3.11 -5.60
CA ASN A 154 3.15 2.55 -6.02
C ASN A 154 3.78 3.44 -7.09
N LEU A 155 4.74 4.27 -6.68
CA LEU A 155 5.29 5.35 -7.50
C LEU A 155 6.75 5.06 -7.79
N THR A 156 7.17 4.96 -9.05
CA THR A 156 8.51 4.45 -9.42
C THR A 156 9.51 5.53 -9.86
N GLU A 157 9.12 6.81 -9.91
CA GLU A 157 9.98 7.92 -10.37
C GLU A 157 10.10 9.04 -9.32
N ASP A 158 11.05 9.96 -9.53
CA ASP A 158 11.33 11.10 -8.64
C ASP A 158 10.17 12.09 -8.58
N PHE A 159 9.67 12.34 -7.37
CA PHE A 159 8.65 13.35 -7.12
C PHE A 159 9.31 14.71 -6.89
N VAL A 160 8.90 15.70 -7.69
CA VAL A 160 9.06 17.11 -7.33
C VAL A 160 7.71 17.58 -6.82
N PRO A 161 7.52 17.75 -5.49
CA PRO A 161 6.42 18.56 -5.01
C PRO A 161 6.67 19.95 -5.61
N LEU A 162 5.89 20.31 -6.62
CA LEU A 162 5.79 21.70 -7.00
C LEU A 162 5.41 22.45 -5.73
N GLN A 163 6.21 23.47 -5.38
CA GLN A 163 5.93 24.43 -4.32
C GLN A 163 4.52 25.00 -4.53
N TYR A 164 3.53 24.35 -3.94
CA TYR A 164 2.19 24.85 -3.78
C TYR A 164 1.94 24.94 -2.29
N GLU A 165 2.67 25.88 -1.69
CA GLU A 165 2.19 26.60 -0.52
C GLU A 165 0.85 27.24 -0.93
N GLU A 166 -0.14 27.26 -0.02
CA GLU A 166 -1.37 28.09 -0.07
C GLU A 166 -2.73 27.53 -0.54
N LYS A 167 -2.91 26.23 -0.84
CA LYS A 167 -4.28 25.67 -0.93
C LYS A 167 -4.43 24.36 -0.16
N PHE A 168 -4.28 24.44 1.17
CA PHE A 168 -4.57 23.32 2.06
C PHE A 168 -6.07 23.03 2.11
N ILE A 169 -6.43 21.92 1.48
CA ILE A 169 -7.71 21.21 1.56
C ILE A 169 -7.60 20.19 2.71
N PRO A 170 -8.68 19.87 3.45
CA PRO A 170 -8.64 19.03 4.65
C PRO A 170 -7.99 17.65 4.46
N ILE A 171 -7.35 17.21 5.55
CA ILE A 171 -6.77 15.88 5.71
C ILE A 171 -7.90 14.84 5.68
N LYS A 172 -7.75 13.79 4.88
CA LYS A 172 -8.76 12.72 4.77
C LYS A 172 -8.33 11.49 5.57
N LYS A 173 -9.23 10.96 6.39
CA LYS A 173 -9.02 9.71 7.13
C LYS A 173 -9.25 8.52 6.21
N ILE A 174 -8.32 7.56 6.23
CA ILE A 174 -8.33 6.35 5.39
C ILE A 174 -7.98 5.17 6.29
N GLU A 175 -8.67 4.04 6.17
CA GLU A 175 -8.40 2.85 7.01
C GLU A 175 -6.99 2.32 6.71
N ASN A 176 -6.69 2.06 5.45
CA ASN A 176 -5.44 1.46 5.00
C ASN A 176 -4.74 2.35 3.98
N LEU A 177 -3.54 2.83 4.31
CA LEU A 177 -2.71 3.67 3.44
C LEU A 177 -1.38 2.97 3.17
N ILE A 178 -1.09 2.73 1.89
CA ILE A 178 0.07 1.95 1.46
C ILE A 178 0.82 2.74 0.39
N TYR A 179 2.05 3.16 0.70
CA TYR A 179 2.99 3.74 -0.25
C TYR A 179 4.09 2.74 -0.57
N LYS A 180 4.31 2.47 -1.86
CA LYS A 180 5.33 1.54 -2.36
C LYS A 180 6.28 2.25 -3.32
N ASN A 181 7.54 1.79 -3.32
CA ASN A 181 8.63 2.28 -4.15
C ASN A 181 8.83 3.81 -4.10
N PHE A 182 8.40 4.45 -3.02
CA PHE A 182 8.32 5.89 -2.96
C PHE A 182 9.72 6.51 -2.98
N ASN A 183 10.02 7.33 -3.99
CA ASN A 183 11.36 7.84 -4.23
C ASN A 183 11.59 9.19 -3.51
N ALA A 184 12.63 9.21 -2.68
CA ALA A 184 12.87 10.09 -1.53
C ALA A 184 13.71 11.34 -1.84
N GLN A 185 13.50 12.00 -3.00
CA GLN A 185 14.38 13.11 -3.40
C GLN A 185 13.96 14.49 -2.87
N ILE A 186 12.69 14.73 -2.48
CA ILE A 186 12.22 16.07 -2.07
C ILE A 186 11.11 16.00 -1.01
N ASN A 187 11.40 16.54 0.18
CA ASN A 187 10.51 16.84 1.33
C ASN A 187 9.05 16.32 1.24
N HIS A 188 8.88 15.04 1.55
CA HIS A 188 7.65 14.27 1.27
C HIS A 188 6.59 14.32 2.38
N SER A 189 6.89 14.92 3.54
CA SER A 189 5.92 15.05 4.64
C SER A 189 4.61 15.63 4.11
N SER A 190 4.67 16.65 3.26
CA SER A 190 3.51 17.28 2.63
C SER A 190 2.56 16.31 1.88
N ALA A 191 3.08 15.30 1.18
CA ALA A 191 2.27 14.32 0.44
C ALA A 191 1.68 13.25 1.37
N ILE A 192 2.46 12.79 2.34
CA ILE A 192 2.00 11.81 3.35
C ILE A 192 0.92 12.45 4.25
N ASN A 193 1.11 13.72 4.63
CA ASN A 193 0.20 14.50 5.46
C ASN A 193 -1.17 14.79 4.81
N GLN A 194 -1.36 14.49 3.51
CA GLN A 194 -2.68 14.63 2.89
C GLN A 194 -3.69 13.62 3.45
N PHE A 195 -3.22 12.52 4.05
CA PHE A 195 -4.04 11.44 4.57
C PHE A 195 -3.64 11.02 5.98
N ILE A 196 -4.64 10.71 6.82
CA ILE A 196 -4.42 10.05 8.11
C ILE A 196 -4.88 8.60 7.99
N ALA A 197 -3.92 7.68 8.12
CA ALA A 197 -4.22 6.26 8.25
C ALA A 197 -4.80 5.96 9.64
N THR A 198 -5.88 5.17 9.70
CA THR A 198 -6.57 4.85 10.96
C THR A 198 -6.50 3.37 11.36
N ASN A 199 -5.88 2.52 10.54
CA ASN A 199 -5.71 1.09 10.84
C ASN A 199 -4.35 0.57 10.36
N LYS A 200 -4.08 0.67 9.05
CA LYS A 200 -2.84 0.20 8.43
C LYS A 200 -2.08 1.33 7.76
N LEU A 201 -0.81 1.49 8.11
CA LEU A 201 0.16 2.33 7.40
C LEU A 201 1.33 1.46 6.93
N SER A 202 1.61 1.49 5.63
CA SER A 202 2.75 0.80 5.01
C SER A 202 3.52 1.78 4.14
N LEU A 203 4.78 2.03 4.45
CA LEU A 203 5.64 3.01 3.78
C LEU A 203 6.92 2.33 3.31
N CYS A 204 7.07 2.15 1.99
CA CYS A 204 8.25 1.53 1.41
C CYS A 204 8.95 2.51 0.47
N PHE A 205 10.12 2.99 0.86
CA PHE A 205 10.92 3.96 0.11
C PHE A 205 11.96 3.24 -0.78
N GLN A 206 12.27 3.76 -1.98
CA GLN A 206 13.07 3.02 -2.98
C GLN A 206 14.58 3.31 -2.97
N THR A 207 14.99 4.58 -2.87
CA THR A 207 16.35 5.00 -3.27
C THR A 207 17.17 5.64 -2.15
N LYS A 208 16.52 6.34 -1.22
CA LYS A 208 17.15 6.99 -0.07
C LYS A 208 16.35 6.68 1.19
N TYR A 209 17.06 6.71 2.30
CA TYR A 209 16.42 6.62 3.59
C TYR A 209 15.64 7.90 3.89
N GLU A 210 14.37 7.77 4.27
CA GLU A 210 13.57 8.87 4.80
C GLU A 210 13.69 8.98 6.31
N PHE A 211 13.41 10.17 6.86
CA PHE A 211 13.42 10.38 8.32
C PHE A 211 12.06 10.01 8.92
N LEU A 212 12.07 9.08 9.88
CA LEU A 212 10.84 8.66 10.58
C LEU A 212 10.10 9.84 11.21
N ARG A 213 10.87 10.82 11.71
CA ARG A 213 10.35 12.02 12.35
C ARG A 213 9.44 12.85 11.46
N ASP A 214 9.80 13.02 10.20
CA ASP A 214 9.05 13.86 9.25
C ASP A 214 7.67 13.27 8.95
N ILE A 215 7.51 11.96 9.18
CA ILE A 215 6.24 11.24 9.04
C ILE A 215 5.41 11.34 10.33
N PHE A 216 6.02 11.12 11.49
CA PHE A 216 5.29 10.92 12.75
C PHE A 216 5.13 12.18 13.61
N CYS A 217 5.95 13.22 13.43
CA CYS A 217 5.79 14.46 14.19
C CYS A 217 4.59 15.30 13.76
N GLU A 218 4.20 15.23 12.48
CA GLU A 218 3.18 16.10 11.89
C GLU A 218 1.79 15.42 11.82
N ASN A 219 1.72 14.12 12.11
CA ASN A 219 0.50 13.32 11.97
C ASN A 219 0.08 12.66 13.28
N ASN A 220 -1.23 12.64 13.53
CA ASN A 220 -1.79 11.82 14.61
C ASN A 220 -2.17 10.43 14.08
N PHE A 221 -1.40 9.42 14.49
CA PHE A 221 -1.55 8.02 14.12
C PHE A 221 -1.96 7.12 15.30
N ASP A 222 -2.57 7.69 16.33
CA ASP A 222 -3.01 7.02 17.57
C ASP A 222 -3.87 5.74 17.37
N THR A 223 -4.55 5.63 16.23
CA THR A 223 -5.46 4.52 15.89
C THR A 223 -4.81 3.40 15.08
N ILE A 224 -3.56 3.56 14.62
CA ILE A 224 -2.90 2.55 13.78
C ILE A 224 -2.71 1.23 14.56
N GLU A 225 -3.14 0.13 13.95
CA GLU A 225 -2.95 -1.23 14.45
C GLU A 225 -1.80 -1.96 13.71
N TYR A 226 -1.52 -1.61 12.45
CA TYR A 226 -0.46 -2.19 11.65
C TYR A 226 0.48 -1.10 11.11
N LEU A 227 1.77 -1.21 11.42
CA LEU A 227 2.81 -0.35 10.89
C LEU A 227 3.86 -1.15 10.12
N GLU A 228 4.04 -0.82 8.85
CA GLU A 228 5.15 -1.31 8.03
C GLU A 228 5.95 -0.14 7.50
N VAL A 229 7.27 -0.17 7.70
CA VAL A 229 8.18 0.83 7.16
C VAL A 229 9.42 0.15 6.57
N GLU A 230 9.85 0.59 5.39
CA GLU A 230 11.05 0.10 4.70
C GLU A 230 11.95 1.25 4.26
N ASN A 231 13.26 1.12 4.47
CA ASN A 231 14.28 2.12 4.13
C ASN A 231 14.07 3.46 4.89
N ILE A 232 14.08 3.40 6.22
CA ILE A 232 13.98 4.58 7.11
C ILE A 232 15.29 4.79 7.89
N PHE A 233 15.65 6.06 8.06
CA PHE A 233 16.71 6.52 8.94
C PHE A 233 16.13 7.08 10.23
N CYS A 234 16.63 6.60 11.37
CA CYS A 234 16.32 7.16 12.69
C CYS A 234 17.59 7.67 13.36
N ARG A 235 17.50 8.85 13.97
CA ARG A 235 18.57 9.51 14.73
C ARG A 235 18.20 9.61 16.20
N ILE A 236 19.17 9.93 17.05
CA ILE A 236 19.00 10.05 18.51
C ILE A 236 17.80 10.89 18.97
N TYR A 237 17.39 11.89 18.19
CA TYR A 237 16.24 12.75 18.48
C TYR A 237 14.88 12.17 18.08
N ASP A 238 14.85 10.96 17.53
CA ASP A 238 13.63 10.19 17.21
C ASP A 238 13.26 9.23 18.35
N LYS A 239 13.90 9.39 19.52
CA LYS A 239 13.54 8.67 20.73
C LYS A 239 12.07 8.92 21.06
N ASN A 240 11.35 7.86 21.40
CA ASN A 240 9.92 7.85 21.72
C ASN A 240 9.00 8.34 20.58
N ILE A 241 9.48 8.39 19.33
CA ILE A 241 8.66 8.86 18.20
C ILE A 241 7.40 8.00 17.96
N LEU A 242 7.40 6.74 18.42
CA LEU A 242 6.27 5.81 18.31
C LEU A 242 5.48 5.66 19.61
N ALA A 243 5.77 6.45 20.65
CA ALA A 243 5.15 6.30 21.97
C ALA A 243 3.62 6.46 21.98
N ASN A 244 3.06 7.19 21.01
CA ASN A 244 1.62 7.45 20.92
C ASN A 244 0.84 6.35 20.18
N LEU A 245 1.51 5.34 19.62
CA LEU A 245 0.88 4.26 18.86
C LEU A 245 0.33 3.16 19.78
N ASN A 246 -0.60 3.54 20.67
CA ASN A 246 -1.12 2.66 21.72
C ASN A 246 -1.99 1.49 21.20
N GLN A 247 -2.55 1.64 19.99
CA GLN A 247 -3.34 0.59 19.34
C GLN A 247 -2.50 -0.36 18.49
N LEU A 248 -1.18 -0.16 18.42
CA LEU A 248 -0.30 -0.94 17.56
C LEU A 248 -0.28 -2.42 17.97
N LYS A 249 -0.61 -3.28 17.01
CA LYS A 249 -0.68 -4.75 17.14
C LYS A 249 0.43 -5.43 16.35
N GLU A 250 0.79 -4.86 15.20
CA GLU A 250 1.75 -5.47 14.28
C GLU A 250 2.78 -4.46 13.78
N ILE A 251 4.04 -4.89 13.79
CA ILE A 251 5.18 -4.09 13.36
C ILE A 251 5.97 -4.86 12.31
N CYS A 252 6.25 -4.22 11.18
CA CYS A 252 7.11 -4.74 10.14
C CYS A 252 8.15 -3.68 9.72
N PHE A 253 9.38 -3.81 10.21
CA PHE A 253 10.45 -2.85 9.95
C PHE A 253 11.49 -3.50 9.05
N LYS A 254 11.76 -2.88 7.90
CA LYS A 254 12.68 -3.39 6.89
C LYS A 254 13.78 -2.37 6.60
N LYS A 255 15.04 -2.81 6.64
CA LYS A 255 16.22 -1.99 6.32
C LYS A 255 16.15 -0.64 7.05
N ILE A 256 16.06 -0.67 8.38
CA ILE A 256 16.01 0.54 9.20
C ILE A 256 17.42 0.84 9.70
N LYS A 257 17.89 2.07 9.49
CA LYS A 257 19.20 2.51 9.96
C LYS A 257 19.03 3.35 11.22
N LEU A 258 19.42 2.77 12.35
CA LEU A 258 19.38 3.40 13.67
C LEU A 258 20.75 4.01 13.99
N GLN A 259 20.84 5.34 14.09
CA GLN A 259 22.07 6.06 14.44
C GLN A 259 22.02 6.55 15.89
N GLY A 260 22.79 5.89 16.76
CA GLY A 260 22.85 6.23 18.18
C GLY A 260 21.58 5.90 18.96
N LEU A 261 20.78 4.97 18.44
CA LEU A 261 19.55 4.44 19.04
C LEU A 261 19.50 2.92 18.89
N SER A 262 18.74 2.28 19.78
CA SER A 262 18.25 0.92 19.64
C SER A 262 16.78 0.93 19.20
N PHE A 263 16.26 -0.18 18.68
CA PHE A 263 14.85 -0.29 18.27
C PHE A 263 13.88 0.05 19.42
N CYS A 264 14.19 -0.38 20.64
CA CYS A 264 13.39 -0.10 21.83
C CYS A 264 13.35 1.39 22.21
N ASP A 265 14.30 2.20 21.75
CA ASP A 265 14.31 3.64 22.01
C ASP A 265 13.26 4.39 21.20
N LEU A 266 12.69 3.78 20.16
CA LEU A 266 11.58 4.38 19.39
C LEU A 266 10.27 4.39 20.19
N PHE A 267 10.18 3.62 21.27
CA PHE A 267 9.00 3.43 22.11
C PHE A 267 9.21 4.00 23.51
N ASP A 268 8.14 4.44 24.16
CA ASP A 268 8.14 4.63 25.61
C ASP A 268 8.14 3.26 26.29
N GLN A 269 9.28 2.87 26.86
CA GLN A 269 9.48 1.56 27.49
C GLN A 269 8.72 1.37 28.81
N THR A 270 8.07 2.42 29.34
CA THR A 270 7.19 2.33 30.51
C THR A 270 5.78 1.86 30.15
N MET A 271 5.40 1.94 28.87
CA MET A 271 4.09 1.55 28.38
C MET A 271 3.95 0.04 28.17
N ASN A 272 2.75 -0.47 28.42
CA ASN A 272 2.39 -1.85 28.14
C ASN A 272 1.68 -1.96 26.79
N TYR A 273 2.46 -2.09 25.71
CA TYR A 273 1.91 -2.16 24.36
C TYR A 273 1.15 -3.46 24.10
N ASN A 274 0.15 -3.38 23.22
CA ASN A 274 -0.64 -4.51 22.75
C ASN A 274 -0.07 -5.16 21.48
N ILE A 275 1.25 -5.19 21.34
CA ILE A 275 1.92 -5.72 20.15
C ILE A 275 1.91 -7.26 20.20
N PHE A 276 1.35 -7.89 19.17
CA PHE A 276 1.26 -9.34 19.01
C PHE A 276 2.25 -9.90 17.99
N SER A 277 2.69 -9.08 17.04
CA SER A 277 3.56 -9.51 15.94
C SER A 277 4.64 -8.48 15.66
N VAL A 278 5.90 -8.93 15.60
CA VAL A 278 7.04 -8.10 15.22
C VAL A 278 7.86 -8.83 14.15
N ALA A 279 8.12 -8.16 13.04
CA ALA A 279 9.02 -8.61 11.98
C ALA A 279 10.09 -7.54 11.69
N LEU A 280 11.36 -7.91 11.85
CA LEU A 280 12.51 -7.04 11.68
C LEU A 280 13.41 -7.61 10.57
N TRP A 281 13.77 -6.78 9.61
CA TRP A 281 14.55 -7.15 8.42
C TRP A 281 15.79 -6.27 8.30
N ASN A 282 16.99 -6.87 8.30
CA ASN A 282 18.25 -6.16 8.09
C ASN A 282 18.40 -4.94 9.03
N ILE A 283 18.23 -5.19 10.33
CA ILE A 283 18.38 -4.20 11.41
C ILE A 283 19.43 -4.73 12.38
N PHE A 284 20.23 -3.83 12.94
CA PHE A 284 21.09 -4.15 14.07
C PHE A 284 20.26 -4.19 15.35
N ILE A 285 20.26 -5.33 16.04
CA ILE A 285 19.47 -5.57 17.26
C ILE A 285 20.42 -5.66 18.45
N SER A 286 20.11 -4.92 19.50
CA SER A 286 20.85 -4.92 20.78
C SER A 286 20.18 -5.79 21.84
N ASP A 287 20.90 -6.08 22.93
CA ASP A 287 20.35 -6.78 24.10
C ASP A 287 19.14 -6.05 24.70
N ASN A 288 19.14 -4.70 24.66
CA ASN A 288 18.03 -3.89 25.15
C ASN A 288 16.77 -4.09 24.30
N ASP A 289 16.93 -4.27 22.99
CA ASP A 289 15.82 -4.57 22.09
C ASP A 289 15.19 -5.92 22.42
N ILE A 290 16.01 -6.95 22.69
CA ILE A 290 15.52 -8.26 23.09
C ILE A 290 14.77 -8.19 24.43
N ARG A 291 15.30 -7.45 25.41
CA ARG A 291 14.61 -7.23 26.70
C ARG A 291 13.27 -6.52 26.53
N PHE A 292 13.23 -5.48 25.70
CA PHE A 292 11.99 -4.79 25.36
C PHE A 292 10.98 -5.73 24.71
N LEU A 293 11.39 -6.50 23.70
CA LEU A 293 10.54 -7.49 23.03
C LEU A 293 10.03 -8.56 23.99
N ASN A 294 10.85 -9.03 24.93
CA ASN A 294 10.46 -10.00 25.96
C ASN A 294 9.43 -9.39 26.95
N ASN A 295 9.45 -8.08 27.17
CA ASN A 295 8.49 -7.37 28.02
C ASN A 295 7.13 -7.16 27.33
N LEU A 296 7.02 -7.37 26.01
CA LEU A 296 5.75 -7.33 25.29
C LEU A 296 4.91 -8.57 25.64
N LYS A 297 4.11 -8.46 26.69
CA LYS A 297 3.32 -9.58 27.25
C LYS A 297 2.37 -10.23 26.23
N LYS A 298 1.98 -9.54 25.16
CA LYS A 298 1.06 -10.06 24.14
C LYS A 298 1.76 -10.57 22.88
N LEU A 299 3.10 -10.55 22.83
CA LEU A 299 3.86 -10.98 21.67
C LEU A 299 3.67 -12.49 21.41
N ILE A 300 3.18 -12.82 20.22
CA ILE A 300 2.92 -14.19 19.75
C ILE A 300 3.89 -14.56 18.64
N ASN A 301 4.20 -13.62 17.74
CA ASN A 301 5.05 -13.84 16.58
C ASN A 301 6.24 -12.88 16.61
N LEU A 302 7.45 -13.42 16.55
CA LEU A 302 8.68 -12.65 16.43
C LEU A 302 9.49 -13.20 15.25
N LYS A 303 9.83 -12.33 14.31
CA LYS A 303 10.58 -12.72 13.11
C LYS A 303 11.76 -11.79 12.93
N PHE A 304 12.93 -12.38 12.81
CA PHE A 304 14.14 -11.68 12.43
C PHE A 304 14.63 -12.24 11.11
N TYR A 305 14.90 -11.35 10.18
CA TYR A 305 15.30 -11.69 8.85
C TYR A 305 16.57 -10.94 8.47
N ASP A 306 17.65 -11.67 8.26
CA ASP A 306 18.95 -11.11 7.88
C ASP A 306 19.39 -9.98 8.84
N CYS A 307 18.96 -10.04 10.10
CA CYS A 307 19.42 -9.12 11.14
C CYS A 307 20.86 -9.49 11.53
N MET A 308 21.65 -8.49 11.93
CA MET A 308 23.01 -8.74 12.38
C MET A 308 22.98 -9.36 13.79
N PHE A 309 23.11 -10.68 13.85
CA PHE A 309 23.28 -11.42 15.10
C PHE A 309 24.76 -11.52 15.45
N ASN A 310 25.09 -11.20 16.70
CA ASN A 310 26.33 -11.66 17.31
C ASN A 310 26.01 -12.78 18.33
N SER A 311 27.05 -13.48 18.79
CA SER A 311 26.93 -14.57 19.77
C SER A 311 26.17 -14.18 21.03
N HIS A 312 26.41 -12.96 21.53
CA HIS A 312 25.75 -12.44 22.72
C HIS A 312 24.25 -12.24 22.52
N LEU A 313 23.82 -11.81 21.33
CA LEU A 313 22.41 -11.61 21.03
C LEU A 313 21.64 -12.94 21.04
N ILE A 314 22.23 -14.01 20.52
CA ILE A 314 21.61 -15.35 20.56
C ILE A 314 21.50 -15.85 22.00
N GLU A 315 22.55 -15.68 22.80
CA GLU A 315 22.53 -16.02 24.22
C GLU A 315 21.46 -15.20 24.98
N CYS A 316 21.31 -13.91 24.66
CA CYS A 316 20.27 -13.05 25.22
C CYS A 316 18.86 -13.52 24.86
N ILE A 317 18.64 -13.96 23.61
CA ILE A 317 17.36 -14.55 23.20
C ILE A 317 17.07 -15.82 24.00
N GLY A 318 18.04 -16.73 24.14
CA GLY A 318 17.86 -17.97 24.92
C GLY A 318 17.62 -17.74 26.41
N LYS A 319 18.14 -16.64 26.98
CA LYS A 319 17.86 -16.26 28.38
C LYS A 319 16.47 -15.65 28.60
N CYS A 320 15.77 -15.25 27.54
CA CYS A 320 14.44 -14.67 27.63
C CYS A 320 13.36 -15.76 27.60
N SER A 321 12.37 -15.66 28.50
CA SER A 321 11.33 -16.67 28.64
C SER A 321 10.15 -16.51 27.67
N PHE A 322 9.99 -15.35 27.03
CA PHE A 322 8.97 -15.04 26.03
C PHE A 322 7.60 -15.71 26.30
N PRO A 323 6.83 -15.25 27.30
CA PRO A 323 5.78 -16.03 27.95
C PRO A 323 4.63 -16.49 27.04
N ASN A 324 4.36 -15.76 25.95
CA ASN A 324 3.24 -16.04 25.03
C ASN A 324 3.69 -16.29 23.59
N LEU A 325 5.00 -16.37 23.36
CA LEU A 325 5.55 -16.53 22.02
C LEU A 325 5.22 -17.92 21.48
N LYS A 326 4.56 -17.97 20.33
CA LYS A 326 4.21 -19.21 19.62
C LYS A 326 5.08 -19.44 18.40
N TYR A 327 5.69 -18.38 17.87
CA TYR A 327 6.51 -18.47 16.67
C TYR A 327 7.69 -17.50 16.75
N LEU A 328 8.89 -18.05 16.66
CA LEU A 328 10.16 -17.36 16.53
C LEU A 328 10.82 -17.79 15.21
N LEU A 329 10.98 -16.87 14.27
CA LEU A 329 11.78 -17.10 13.08
C LEU A 329 13.10 -16.36 13.18
N LEU A 330 14.19 -17.08 12.96
CA LEU A 330 15.52 -16.54 12.80
C LEU A 330 16.04 -16.95 11.41
N ARG A 331 15.92 -16.05 10.43
CA ARG A 331 16.59 -16.24 9.15
C ARG A 331 17.96 -15.58 9.23
N ILE A 332 19.01 -16.37 9.17
CA ILE A 332 20.37 -15.92 9.43
C ILE A 332 21.28 -16.32 8.27
N SER A 333 22.18 -15.42 7.86
CA SER A 333 23.21 -15.75 6.88
C SER A 333 24.10 -16.89 7.40
N GLU A 334 24.38 -17.90 6.56
CA GLU A 334 25.21 -19.06 6.95
C GLU A 334 26.58 -18.63 7.53
N ASP A 335 27.13 -17.53 7.02
CA ASP A 335 28.44 -17.01 7.43
C ASP A 335 28.50 -16.40 8.85
N THR A 336 27.36 -16.17 9.52
CA THR A 336 27.32 -15.45 10.81
C THR A 336 26.93 -16.31 12.01
N VAL A 337 26.60 -17.59 11.82
CA VAL A 337 26.09 -18.45 12.89
C VAL A 337 27.05 -19.56 13.27
N ILE A 338 27.44 -19.61 14.53
CA ILE A 338 28.14 -20.76 15.12
C ILE A 338 27.10 -21.87 15.40
N PRO A 339 27.27 -23.10 14.87
CA PRO A 339 26.29 -24.19 15.01
C PRO A 339 25.85 -24.50 16.45
N GLU A 340 26.74 -24.27 17.42
CA GLU A 340 26.46 -24.48 18.85
C GLU A 340 25.32 -23.58 19.36
N TYR A 341 25.20 -22.36 18.84
CA TYR A 341 24.11 -21.44 19.21
C TYR A 341 22.76 -21.87 18.64
N VAL A 342 22.75 -22.48 17.46
CA VAL A 342 21.53 -23.06 16.86
C VAL A 342 21.04 -24.23 17.71
N LEU A 343 21.95 -25.09 18.16
CA LEU A 343 21.62 -26.20 19.05
C LEU A 343 21.08 -25.68 20.39
N TYR A 344 21.76 -24.70 21.00
CA TYR A 344 21.33 -24.07 22.24
C TYR A 344 19.91 -23.50 22.15
N LEU A 345 19.57 -22.77 21.08
CA LEU A 345 18.22 -22.24 20.90
C LEU A 345 17.18 -23.35 20.72
N LYS A 346 17.51 -24.42 19.99
CA LYS A 346 16.62 -25.58 19.80
C LYS A 346 16.37 -26.35 21.11
N GLU A 347 17.31 -26.33 22.05
CA GLU A 347 17.13 -26.95 23.37
C GLU A 347 16.20 -26.13 24.26
N ILE A 348 16.21 -24.80 24.13
CA ILE A 348 15.43 -23.90 24.98
C ILE A 348 14.00 -23.70 24.48
N PHE A 349 13.82 -23.56 23.17
CA PHE A 349 12.50 -23.31 22.59
C PHE A 349 11.78 -24.63 22.31
N PRO A 350 10.52 -24.78 22.76
CA PRO A 350 9.70 -25.93 22.43
C PRO A 350 9.62 -26.20 20.91
N VAL A 351 9.52 -27.48 20.57
CA VAL A 351 9.37 -27.95 19.18
C VAL A 351 8.18 -27.24 18.52
N GLY A 352 8.40 -26.66 17.34
CA GLY A 352 7.39 -25.94 16.57
C GLY A 352 7.30 -24.44 16.86
N ILE A 353 7.99 -23.93 17.89
CA ILE A 353 8.08 -22.47 18.14
C ILE A 353 9.21 -21.86 17.32
N LEU A 354 10.37 -22.51 17.26
CA LEU A 354 11.56 -21.99 16.59
C LEU A 354 11.67 -22.51 15.15
N SER A 355 11.77 -21.58 14.20
CA SER A 355 12.22 -21.83 12.83
C SER A 355 13.55 -21.11 12.61
N ILE A 356 14.54 -21.82 12.06
CA ILE A 356 15.83 -21.25 11.67
C ILE A 356 16.00 -21.54 10.18
N GLU A 357 16.16 -20.48 9.39
CA GLU A 357 16.26 -20.51 7.92
C GLU A 357 17.59 -19.95 7.42
#